data_AF-A0A7C8A5P2-F1
#
_entry.id   AF-A0A7C8A5P2-F1
#
_cell.length_a   1.000
_cell.length_b   1.000
_cell.length_c   1.000
_cell.angle_alpha   90.00
_cell.angle_beta   90.00
_cell.angle_gamma   90.00
#
_symmetry.space_group_name_H-M   'P 1'
#
loop_
_entity.id
_entity.type
_entity.pdbx_description
1 polymer ?
#
loop_
_entity_poly.entity_id
_entity_poly.type
_entity_poly.pdbx_seq_one_letter_code
_entity_poly.pdbx_strand_id
1 'polypeptide(L)' 'MPGYDPRQKIQVKLPLGATLQDLFKRLNIVEPQKTIVIMNARILKADDPLPEGADLKIFPLLSGG' A
#
# COMPACT_ATOMS: atom_id res chain seq x y z
N MET A 1 0.35 13.49 -15.31
CA MET A 1 -0.21 12.28 -15.94
C MET A 1 -1.73 12.41 -15.98
N PRO A 2 -2.37 12.42 -17.16
CA PRO A 2 -3.82 12.38 -17.24
C PRO A 2 -4.34 11.03 -16.69
N GLY A 3 -5.25 11.08 -15.71
CA GLY A 3 -5.90 9.89 -15.13
C GLY A 3 -5.52 9.53 -13.69
N TYR A 4 -4.50 10.16 -13.08
CA TYR A 4 -4.23 10.02 -11.65
C TYR A 4 -4.92 11.13 -10.87
N ASP A 5 -6.01 10.82 -10.17
CA ASP A 5 -6.62 11.71 -9.18
C ASP A 5 -6.16 11.27 -7.77
N PRO A 6 -5.29 12.05 -7.09
CA PRO A 6 -4.85 11.72 -5.73
C PRO A 6 -5.98 11.73 -4.68
N ARG A 7 -7.20 12.17 -5.05
CA ARG A 7 -8.40 12.09 -4.21
C ARG A 7 -9.17 10.77 -4.39
N GLN A 8 -8.91 10.02 -5.47
CA GLN A 8 -9.51 8.71 -5.66
C GLN A 8 -8.81 7.68 -4.78
N LYS A 9 -9.46 7.33 -3.66
CA LYS A 9 -9.03 6.25 -2.77
C LYS A 9 -9.61 4.92 -3.23
N ILE A 10 -8.83 3.85 -3.10
CA ILE A 10 -9.30 2.48 -3.27
C ILE A 10 -9.64 1.93 -1.88
N GLN A 11 -10.88 1.45 -1.69
CA GLN A 11 -11.26 0.73 -0.48
C GLN A 11 -10.97 -0.76 -0.67
N VAL A 12 -10.23 -1.35 0.26
CA VAL A 12 -9.88 -2.76 0.23
C VAL A 12 -10.37 -3.42 1.51
N LYS A 13 -11.11 -4.53 1.37
CA LYS A 13 -11.47 -5.38 2.50
C LYS A 13 -10.38 -6.43 2.71
N LEU A 14 -9.82 -6.44 3.90
CA LEU A 14 -8.83 -7.41 4.36
C LEU A 14 -9.36 -8.14 5.60
N PRO A 15 -8.91 -9.38 5.86
CA PRO A 15 -9.24 -10.08 7.11
C PRO A 15 -8.65 -9.34 8.32
N LEU A 16 -9.25 -9.59 9.49
CA LEU A 16 -8.78 -9.00 10.75
C LEU A 16 -7.35 -9.45 11.05
N GLY A 17 -6.47 -8.51 11.39
CA GLY A 17 -5.05 -8.81 11.62
C GLY A 17 -4.22 -9.03 10.35
N ALA A 18 -4.74 -8.68 9.17
CA ALA A 18 -3.98 -8.71 7.93
C ALA A 18 -2.73 -7.82 8.01
N THR A 19 -1.69 -8.26 7.31
CA THR A 19 -0.42 -7.55 7.20
C THR A 19 -0.33 -6.78 5.89
N LEU A 20 0.71 -5.95 5.76
CA LEU A 20 1.01 -5.31 4.48
C LEU A 20 1.24 -6.31 3.35
N GLN A 21 1.83 -7.47 3.66
CA GLN A 21 2.03 -8.54 2.68
C GLN A 21 0.71 -9.09 2.13
N ASP A 22 -0.31 -9.23 2.98
CA ASP A 22 -1.64 -9.69 2.57
C ASP A 22 -2.32 -8.66 1.65
N LEU A 23 -2.12 -7.37 1.91
CA LEU A 23 -2.58 -6.30 1.02
C LEU A 23 -1.90 -6.39 -0.35
N PHE A 24 -0.57 -6.61 -0.41
CA PHE A 24 0.13 -6.77 -1.69
C PHE A 24 -0.36 -7.97 -2.48
N LYS A 25 -0.59 -9.11 -1.82
CA LYS A 25 -1.19 -10.30 -2.46
C LYS A 25 -2.58 -9.99 -2.98
N ARG A 26 -3.39 -9.24 -2.22
CA ARG A 26 -4.77 -8.88 -2.60
C ARG A 26 -4.81 -7.91 -3.79
N LEU A 27 -3.88 -6.96 -3.85
CA LEU A 27 -3.74 -6.00 -4.94
C LEU A 27 -2.96 -6.55 -6.14
N ASN A 28 -2.46 -7.79 -6.04
CA ASN A 28 -1.63 -8.42 -7.07
C ASN A 28 -0.42 -7.56 -7.47
N ILE A 29 0.21 -6.92 -6.48
CA ILE A 29 1.41 -6.12 -6.68
C ILE A 29 2.59 -7.08 -6.85
N VAL A 30 3.10 -7.16 -8.07
CA VAL A 30 4.10 -8.15 -8.50
C VAL A 30 5.49 -7.88 -7.91
N GLU A 31 5.79 -6.62 -7.55
CA GLU A 31 7.09 -6.20 -7.01
C GLU A 31 6.96 -5.39 -5.71
N PRO A 32 6.54 -6.02 -4.59
CA PRO A 32 6.33 -5.33 -3.32
C PRO A 32 7.61 -4.67 -2.78
N GLN A 33 8.77 -5.24 -3.09
CA GLN A 33 10.11 -4.67 -2.77
C GLN A 33 10.43 -3.35 -3.49
N LYS A 34 9.71 -3.04 -4.57
CA LYS A 34 9.78 -1.75 -5.28
C LYS A 34 8.60 -0.86 -4.92
N THR A 35 8.00 -1.03 -3.75
CA THR A 35 6.85 -0.24 -3.31
C THR A 35 7.06 0.26 -1.90
N ILE A 36 6.95 1.58 -1.70
CA ILE A 36 6.95 2.20 -0.36
C ILE A 36 5.50 2.37 0.07
N VAL A 37 5.19 1.91 1.27
CA VAL A 37 3.86 2.12 1.87
C VAL A 37 3.99 2.93 3.14
N ILE A 38 3.20 4.00 3.23
CA ILE A 38 3.22 4.95 4.34
C ILE A 38 1.85 4.95 5.02
N MET A 39 1.86 4.81 6.34
CA MET A 39 0.70 4.94 7.22
C MET A 39 1.05 5.91 8.35
N ASN A 40 0.23 6.95 8.56
CA ASN A 40 0.46 7.94 9.64
C ASN A 40 1.90 8.49 9.70
N ALA A 41 2.45 8.85 8.53
CA ALA A 41 3.83 9.33 8.36
C ALA A 41 4.94 8.32 8.73
N ARG A 42 4.62 7.04 8.87
CA ARG A 42 5.59 5.95 9.07
C ARG A 42 5.63 5.03 7.86
N ILE A 43 6.84 4.62 7.47
CA ILE A 43 7.03 3.60 6.45
C ILE A 43 6.71 2.24 7.08
N LEU A 44 5.83 1.48 6.45
CA LEU A 44 5.46 0.14 6.86
C LEU A 44 6.36 -0.91 6.19
N LYS A 45 6.64 -1.98 6.93
CA LYS A 45 7.28 -3.20 6.46
C LYS A 45 6.23 -4.24 6.09
N ALA A 46 6.65 -5.28 5.37
CA ALA A 46 5.75 -6.34 4.87
C ALA A 46 4.94 -7.02 5.98
N ASP A 47 5.55 -7.26 7.14
CA ASP A 47 4.94 -7.92 8.28
C ASP A 47 4.21 -6.96 9.24
N ASP A 48 4.22 -5.65 8.97
CA ASP A 48 3.50 -4.72 9.85
C ASP A 48 1.99 -4.94 9.73
N PRO A 49 1.27 -4.98 10.86
CA PRO A 49 -0.17 -5.15 10.86
C PRO A 49 -0.88 -3.91 10.32
N LEU A 50 -1.96 -4.13 9.57
CA LEU A 50 -2.83 -3.08 9.06
C LEU A 50 -4.06 -2.93 9.95
N PRO A 51 -4.19 -1.85 10.73
CA PRO A 51 -5.37 -1.61 11.54
C PRO A 51 -6.59 -1.31 10.66
N GLU A 52 -7.77 -1.62 11.19
CA GLU A 52 -9.03 -1.34 10.51
C GLU A 52 -9.19 0.16 10.23
N GLY A 53 -9.65 0.50 9.03
CA GLY A 53 -9.82 1.91 8.63
C GLY A 53 -8.52 2.66 8.38
N ALA A 54 -7.37 1.98 8.30
CA ALA A 54 -6.09 2.61 7.99
C ALA A 54 -6.10 3.28 6.61
N ASP A 55 -5.72 4.56 6.58
CA ASP A 55 -5.41 5.28 5.35
C ASP A 55 -3.94 5.04 4.97
N LEU A 56 -3.73 4.38 3.84
CA LEU A 56 -2.41 4.02 3.33
C LEU A 56 -2.07 4.84 2.09
N LYS A 57 -0.82 5.26 2.00
CA LYS A 57 -0.24 5.83 0.77
C LYS A 57 0.76 4.84 0.20
N ILE A 58 0.51 4.39 -1.03
CA ILE A 58 1.33 3.39 -1.73
C ILE A 58 2.03 4.10 -2.88
N PHE A 59 3.36 4.06 -2.90
CA PHE A 59 4.18 4.68 -3.93
C PHE A 59 5.10 3.64 -4.58
N PRO A 60 5.07 3.48 -5.91
CA PRO A 60 6.07 2.69 -6.60
C PRO A 60 7.43 3.40 -6.51
N LEU A 61 8.48 2.63 -6.23
CA LEU A 61 9.86 3.07 -6.32
C LEU A 61 10.21 3.18 -7.80
N LEU A 62 10.27 4.41 -8.31
CA LEU A 62 10.72 4.68 -9.67
C LEU A 62 12.23 4.91 -9.64
N SER A 63 12.99 4.04 -10.27
CA SER A 63 14.41 4.27 -10.56
C SER A 63 14.51 5.18 -11.78
N GLY A 64 14.93 6.43 -11.60
CA GLY A 64 15.34 7.29 -12.71
C GLY A 64 16.78 6.94 -13.12
N GLY A 65 17.02 6.78 -14.42
CA GLY A 65 18.37 6.60 -14.99
C GLY A 65 19.15 7.90 -15.01
#